data_AF-A0A937X0S1-F1
#
_entry.id   AF-A0A937X0S1-F1
#
_cell.length_a   1.000
_cell.length_b   1.000
_cell.length_c   1.000
_cell.angle_alpha   90.00
_cell.angle_beta   90.00
_cell.angle_gamma   90.00
#
_symmetry.space_group_name_H-M   'P 1'
#
loop_
_entity.id
_entity.type
_entity.pdbx_description
1 polymer ?
#
loop_
_entity_poly.entity_id
_entity_poly.type
_entity_poly.pdbx_seq_one_letter_code
_entity_poly.pdbx_strand_id
1 'polypeptide(L)'
;MSSGLASFLIEPEELLASDDTVVVDTRRPAEYATGHIPGAISFSSYDMLVKSTSEIGLNRFRRAMEALYGDAGIDAGHPVVVYESQMGMRAARECFLLQHVGHPNVRILNGGLVAWQQAGGGISTNASMRPPTVFSGMPSLGRVIDVRGILGQTGMLGFELIDVRTAEEFTGTDGVSCCARQGRIPGARRIEWNRFFDKETGRFLPPNAIRGLLAEQGISPDGEIVVYCHRGARSAIAYYALLHAGCLRVRNFIGSWHEWAARNDLPVETGE
;
A
#
# COMPACT_ATOMS: atom_id res chain seq x y z
N MET A 1 21.31 -19.86 -4.96
CA MET A 1 21.30 -18.42 -4.63
C MET A 1 19.96 -18.15 -3.99
N SER A 2 19.91 -17.96 -2.67
CA SER A 2 18.64 -17.66 -1.97
C SER A 2 18.06 -16.40 -2.61
N SER A 3 16.92 -16.52 -3.26
CA SER A 3 16.12 -15.38 -3.68
C SER A 3 15.62 -14.73 -2.39
N GLY A 4 16.44 -13.86 -1.81
CA GLY A 4 16.12 -13.13 -0.59
C GLY A 4 14.83 -12.37 -0.83
N LEU A 5 13.75 -12.86 -0.24
CA LEU A 5 12.44 -12.24 -0.33
C LEU A 5 12.58 -10.79 0.16
N ALA A 6 11.91 -9.86 -0.50
CA ALA A 6 11.94 -8.47 -0.06
C ALA A 6 11.48 -8.41 1.41
N SER A 7 12.15 -7.63 2.26
CA SER A 7 11.99 -7.67 3.72
C SER A 7 10.57 -7.36 4.24
N PHE A 8 9.68 -6.88 3.36
CA PHE A 8 8.28 -6.60 3.63
C PHE A 8 7.32 -7.73 3.23
N LEU A 9 7.81 -8.85 2.71
CA LEU A 9 7.03 -10.04 2.41
C LEU A 9 7.39 -11.15 3.40
N ILE A 10 6.47 -12.09 3.59
CA ILE A 10 6.68 -13.36 4.30
C ILE A 10 6.04 -14.48 3.48
N GLU A 11 6.73 -15.60 3.32
CA GLU A 11 6.14 -16.78 2.69
C GLU A 11 5.27 -17.57 3.68
N PRO A 12 4.23 -18.29 3.21
CA PRO A 12 3.38 -19.12 4.05
C PRO A 12 4.13 -20.08 4.98
N GLU A 13 5.18 -20.72 4.48
CA GLU A 13 5.98 -21.69 5.22
C GLU A 13 6.74 -21.03 6.38
N GLU A 14 7.17 -19.78 6.19
CA GLU A 14 7.80 -18.99 7.25
C GLU A 14 6.78 -18.55 8.31
N LEU A 15 5.57 -18.17 7.88
CA LEU A 15 4.49 -17.84 8.83
C LEU A 15 4.05 -19.06 9.64
N LEU A 16 3.99 -20.25 9.03
CA LEU A 16 3.66 -21.50 9.71
C LEU A 16 4.67 -21.86 10.82
N ALA A 17 5.92 -21.44 10.68
CA ALA A 17 6.98 -21.65 11.67
C ALA A 17 7.11 -20.50 12.68
N SER A 18 6.22 -19.51 12.65
CA SER A 18 6.27 -18.31 13.51
C SER A 18 5.32 -18.45 14.71
N ASP A 19 5.85 -18.37 15.93
CA ASP A 19 5.05 -18.53 17.16
C ASP A 19 4.60 -17.20 17.79
N ASP A 20 5.21 -16.08 17.42
CA ASP A 20 4.99 -14.76 18.02
C ASP A 20 4.74 -13.69 16.95
N THR A 21 3.61 -13.81 16.25
CA THR A 21 3.24 -12.88 15.17
C THR A 21 1.77 -12.51 15.26
N VAL A 22 1.48 -11.21 15.22
CA VAL A 22 0.12 -10.69 15.10
C VAL A 22 -0.30 -10.81 13.65
N VAL A 23 -1.23 -11.73 13.37
CA VAL A 23 -1.78 -11.90 12.03
C VAL A 23 -3.03 -11.03 11.88
N VAL A 24 -3.05 -10.19 10.84
CA VAL A 24 -4.13 -9.24 10.58
C VAL A 24 -4.77 -9.54 9.24
N ASP A 25 -6.05 -9.93 9.28
CA ASP A 25 -6.88 -10.09 8.10
C ASP A 25 -7.51 -8.74 7.71
N THR A 26 -7.12 -8.24 6.54
CA THR A 26 -7.56 -6.94 6.03
C THR A 26 -8.79 -7.02 5.11
N ARG A 27 -9.32 -8.23 4.87
CA ARG A 27 -10.56 -8.44 4.11
C ARG A 27 -11.75 -7.85 4.85
N ARG A 28 -12.90 -7.80 4.17
CA ARG A 28 -14.13 -7.35 4.83
C ARG A 28 -14.52 -8.34 5.94
N PRO A 29 -15.16 -7.90 7.03
CA PRO A 29 -15.58 -8.78 8.13
C PRO A 29 -16.43 -9.99 7.68
N ALA A 30 -17.26 -9.81 6.64
CA ALA A 30 -18.03 -10.91 6.07
C ALA A 30 -17.16 -12.00 5.42
N GLU A 31 -16.04 -11.63 4.80
CA GLU A 31 -15.08 -12.56 4.20
C GLU A 31 -14.19 -13.21 5.28
N TYR A 32 -13.85 -12.49 6.35
CA TYR A 32 -13.17 -13.05 7.52
C TYR A 32 -14.02 -14.14 8.20
N ALA A 33 -15.33 -13.89 8.34
CA ALA A 33 -16.25 -14.80 9.03
C ALA A 33 -16.43 -16.16 8.32
N THR A 34 -16.16 -16.25 7.02
CA THR A 34 -16.25 -17.52 6.27
C THR A 34 -15.03 -18.42 6.42
N GLY A 35 -13.92 -17.88 6.95
CA GLY A 35 -12.68 -18.62 7.18
C GLY A 35 -11.46 -17.72 7.08
N HIS A 36 -10.60 -17.75 8.09
CA HIS A 36 -9.39 -16.94 8.22
C HIS A 36 -8.24 -17.76 8.82
N ILE A 37 -7.02 -17.23 8.75
CA ILE A 37 -5.85 -17.83 9.42
C ILE A 37 -6.12 -17.92 10.93
N PRO A 38 -5.97 -19.09 11.59
CA PRO A 38 -6.21 -19.24 13.02
C PRO A 38 -5.49 -18.17 13.85
N GLY A 39 -6.21 -17.55 14.78
CA GLY A 39 -5.68 -16.48 15.63
C GLY A 39 -5.63 -15.09 14.99
N ALA A 40 -5.87 -14.96 13.68
CA ALA A 40 -5.86 -13.66 13.01
C ALA A 40 -6.99 -12.75 13.48
N ILE A 41 -6.68 -11.46 13.69
CA ILE A 41 -7.68 -10.44 13.99
C ILE A 41 -8.26 -9.87 12.70
N SER A 42 -9.56 -9.55 12.70
CA SER A 42 -10.23 -8.85 11.59
C SER A 42 -10.06 -7.35 11.75
N PHE A 43 -9.16 -6.74 10.98
CA PHE A 43 -8.91 -5.30 11.05
C PHE A 43 -8.49 -4.73 9.70
N SER A 44 -9.04 -3.57 9.33
CA SER A 44 -8.63 -2.86 8.11
C SER A 44 -8.80 -1.35 8.26
N SER A 45 -7.74 -0.62 7.98
CA SER A 45 -7.74 0.85 7.87
C SER A 45 -8.10 1.35 6.45
N TYR A 46 -8.64 0.48 5.60
CA TYR A 46 -8.87 0.77 4.18
C TYR A 46 -9.67 2.07 3.93
N ASP A 47 -10.69 2.32 4.75
CA ASP A 47 -11.58 3.48 4.61
C ASP A 47 -11.03 4.77 5.26
N MET A 48 -9.90 4.68 5.98
CA MET A 48 -9.26 5.85 6.57
C MET A 48 -8.64 6.73 5.49
N LEU A 49 -9.08 7.99 5.43
CA LEU A 49 -8.69 8.94 4.39
C LEU A 49 -7.65 9.94 4.89
N VAL A 50 -6.55 10.07 4.16
CA VAL A 50 -5.61 11.18 4.32
C VAL A 50 -6.16 12.40 3.57
N LYS A 51 -6.72 13.35 4.34
CA LYS A 51 -7.30 14.57 3.76
C LYS A 51 -6.25 15.61 3.34
N SER A 52 -5.10 15.62 4.01
CA SER A 52 -3.97 16.47 3.66
C SER A 52 -2.65 15.81 4.03
N THR A 53 -1.68 15.88 3.13
CA THR A 53 -0.29 15.45 3.33
C THR A 53 0.60 16.55 3.91
N SER A 54 0.05 17.71 4.28
CA SER A 54 0.78 18.68 5.10
C SER A 54 1.23 18.06 6.43
N GLU A 55 2.29 18.59 7.04
CA GLU A 55 2.79 18.10 8.32
C GLU A 55 1.69 18.01 9.41
N ILE A 56 0.82 19.02 9.48
CA ILE A 56 -0.32 19.03 10.42
C ILE A 56 -1.32 17.91 10.07
N GLY A 57 -1.62 17.74 8.77
CA GLY A 57 -2.53 16.71 8.27
C GLY A 57 -2.03 15.31 8.56
N LEU A 58 -0.77 15.01 8.24
CA LEU A 58 -0.12 13.73 8.52
C LEU A 58 -0.03 13.46 10.01
N ASN A 59 0.29 14.45 10.84
CA ASN A 59 0.32 14.27 12.30
C ASN A 59 -1.06 13.98 12.89
N ARG A 60 -2.13 14.59 12.35
CA ARG A 60 -3.51 14.26 12.75
C ARG A 60 -3.88 12.84 12.32
N PHE A 61 -3.58 12.48 11.07
CA PHE A 61 -3.86 11.15 10.54
C PHE A 61 -3.11 10.07 11.32
N ARG A 62 -1.82 10.26 11.59
CA ARG A 62 -1.00 9.38 12.42
C ARG A 62 -1.65 9.11 13.78
N ARG A 63 -2.01 10.14 14.53
CA ARG A 63 -2.64 9.97 15.85
C ARG A 63 -3.93 9.17 15.80
N ALA A 64 -4.74 9.36 14.76
CA ALA A 64 -5.95 8.57 14.55
C ALA A 64 -5.63 7.09 14.25
N MET A 65 -4.59 6.84 13.45
CA MET A 65 -4.12 5.48 13.16
C MET A 65 -3.53 4.79 14.39
N GLU A 66 -2.71 5.48 15.18
CA GLU A 66 -2.15 4.95 16.43
C GLU A 66 -3.25 4.52 17.41
N ALA A 67 -4.31 5.32 17.55
CA ALA A 67 -5.46 4.95 18.35
C ALA A 67 -6.18 3.69 17.81
N LEU A 68 -6.44 3.64 16.50
CA LEU A 68 -7.09 2.47 15.88
C LEU A 68 -6.28 1.19 16.02
N TYR A 69 -4.95 1.26 15.86
CA TYR A 69 -4.06 0.11 16.05
C TYR A 69 -4.03 -0.34 17.50
N GLY A 70 -3.94 0.61 18.44
CA GLY A 70 -4.03 0.33 19.87
C GLY A 70 -5.34 -0.36 20.25
N ASP A 71 -6.48 0.15 19.77
CA ASP A 71 -7.80 -0.44 20.01
C ASP A 71 -7.93 -1.87 19.45
N ALA A 72 -7.24 -2.16 18.34
CA ALA A 72 -7.17 -3.49 17.74
C ALA A 72 -6.18 -4.44 18.44
N GLY A 73 -5.47 -3.97 19.47
CA GLY A 73 -4.44 -4.73 20.17
C GLY A 73 -3.17 -4.93 19.36
N ILE A 74 -2.92 -4.10 18.35
CA ILE A 74 -1.66 -4.04 17.60
C ILE A 74 -0.71 -3.11 18.37
N ASP A 75 0.42 -3.65 18.79
CA ASP A 75 1.51 -2.90 19.43
C ASP A 75 2.76 -2.90 18.53
N ALA A 76 3.81 -2.19 18.94
CA ALA A 76 5.07 -2.12 18.20
C ALA A 76 6.10 -3.19 18.61
N GLY A 77 5.79 -4.03 19.61
CA GLY A 77 6.68 -5.04 20.17
C GLY A 77 6.62 -6.38 19.44
N HIS A 78 5.46 -6.73 18.89
CA HIS A 78 5.26 -7.97 18.15
C HIS A 78 5.39 -7.76 16.63
N PRO A 79 6.03 -8.68 15.88
CA PRO A 79 5.92 -8.71 14.42
C PRO A 79 4.46 -8.75 13.96
N VAL A 80 4.13 -8.00 12.91
CA VAL A 80 2.81 -8.01 12.29
C VAL A 80 2.89 -8.60 10.89
N VAL A 81 1.98 -9.52 10.58
CA VAL A 81 1.75 -10.02 9.22
C VAL A 81 0.34 -9.66 8.79
N VAL A 82 0.23 -8.89 7.72
CA VAL A 82 -1.06 -8.49 7.14
C VAL A 82 -1.33 -9.33 5.90
N TYR A 83 -2.60 -9.69 5.69
CA TYR A 83 -3.01 -10.45 4.50
C TYR A 83 -4.41 -10.07 4.02
N GLU A 84 -4.72 -10.48 2.80
CA GLU A 84 -6.06 -10.56 2.26
C GLU A 84 -6.21 -11.88 1.49
N SER A 85 -7.24 -12.06 0.65
CA SER A 85 -7.46 -13.35 -0.04
C SER A 85 -6.24 -13.76 -0.89
N GLN A 86 -5.65 -12.80 -1.59
CA GLN A 86 -4.42 -12.91 -2.38
C GLN A 86 -3.56 -11.65 -2.15
N MET A 87 -2.49 -11.37 -2.90
CA MET A 87 -1.94 -10.01 -2.84
C MET A 87 -2.93 -8.98 -3.41
N GLY A 88 -3.07 -7.86 -2.70
CA GLY A 88 -3.85 -6.74 -3.19
C GLY A 88 -3.76 -5.50 -2.30
N MET A 89 -4.65 -4.56 -2.58
CA MET A 89 -4.52 -3.19 -2.09
C MET A 89 -4.83 -3.01 -0.61
N ARG A 90 -5.58 -3.91 0.04
CA ARG A 90 -5.94 -3.78 1.46
C ARG A 90 -4.75 -4.16 2.33
N ALA A 91 -4.17 -5.33 2.09
CA ALA A 91 -2.98 -5.79 2.80
C ALA A 91 -1.79 -4.85 2.56
N ALA A 92 -1.55 -4.45 1.31
CA ALA A 92 -0.47 -3.51 0.99
C ALA A 92 -0.66 -2.14 1.68
N ARG A 93 -1.89 -1.61 1.68
CA ARG A 93 -2.17 -0.34 2.38
C ARG A 93 -1.92 -0.46 3.88
N GLU A 94 -2.40 -1.54 4.50
CA GLU A 94 -2.24 -1.76 5.94
C GLU A 94 -0.75 -1.85 6.32
N CYS A 95 0.02 -2.64 5.57
CA CYS A 95 1.47 -2.72 5.75
C CYS A 95 2.13 -1.34 5.60
N PHE A 96 1.79 -0.59 4.55
CA PHE A 96 2.33 0.76 4.33
C PHE A 96 2.01 1.71 5.49
N LEU A 97 0.77 1.71 5.99
CA LEU A 97 0.35 2.63 7.03
C LEU A 97 0.96 2.27 8.39
N LEU A 98 1.02 0.98 8.77
CA LEU A 98 1.72 0.54 9.97
C LEU A 98 3.20 0.94 9.93
N GLN A 99 3.90 0.72 8.81
CA GLN A 99 5.29 1.16 8.64
C GLN A 99 5.42 2.69 8.68
N HIS A 100 4.46 3.42 8.10
CA HIS A 100 4.47 4.88 8.08
C HIS A 100 4.32 5.48 9.49
N VAL A 101 3.41 4.94 10.32
CA VAL A 101 3.26 5.38 11.71
C VAL A 101 4.36 4.83 12.64
N GLY A 102 5.24 3.96 12.12
CA GLY A 102 6.47 3.57 12.78
C GLY A 102 6.48 2.19 13.42
N HIS A 103 5.63 1.27 12.99
CA HIS A 103 5.77 -0.14 13.36
C HIS A 103 7.05 -0.72 12.75
N PRO A 104 7.96 -1.32 13.54
CA PRO A 104 9.30 -1.70 13.08
C PRO A 104 9.33 -2.95 12.19
N ASN A 105 8.41 -3.90 12.41
CA ASN A 105 8.39 -5.18 11.70
C ASN A 105 6.99 -5.53 11.18
N VAL A 106 6.70 -5.12 9.95
CA VAL A 106 5.42 -5.40 9.28
C VAL A 106 5.68 -6.05 7.94
N ARG A 107 5.03 -7.18 7.68
CA ARG A 107 5.18 -7.93 6.43
C ARG A 107 3.81 -8.27 5.84
N ILE A 108 3.78 -8.47 4.53
CA ILE A 108 2.61 -8.91 3.78
C ILE A 108 2.77 -10.40 3.51
N LEU A 109 1.74 -11.20 3.78
CA LEU A 109 1.72 -12.61 3.41
C LEU A 109 1.69 -12.77 1.89
N ASN A 110 2.76 -13.32 1.32
CA ASN A 110 2.89 -13.47 -0.12
C ASN A 110 1.88 -14.50 -0.66
N GLY A 111 1.04 -14.07 -1.60
CA GLY A 111 -0.07 -14.89 -2.11
C GLY A 111 -1.31 -14.98 -1.21
N GLY A 112 -1.31 -14.30 -0.05
CA GLY A 112 -2.48 -14.18 0.83
C GLY A 112 -3.00 -15.51 1.41
N LEU A 113 -4.29 -15.53 1.77
CA LEU A 113 -4.94 -16.72 2.36
C LEU A 113 -4.89 -17.94 1.44
N VAL A 114 -5.01 -17.72 0.11
CA VAL A 114 -4.96 -18.82 -0.87
C VAL A 114 -3.62 -19.55 -0.79
N ALA A 115 -2.51 -18.80 -0.78
CA ALA A 115 -1.18 -19.40 -0.66
C ALA A 115 -0.94 -20.06 0.71
N TRP A 116 -1.49 -19.48 1.79
CA TRP A 116 -1.47 -20.10 3.11
C TRP A 116 -2.11 -21.49 3.12
N GLN A 117 -3.29 -21.64 2.53
CA GLN A 117 -3.97 -22.93 2.46
C GLN A 117 -3.21 -23.93 1.57
N GLN A 118 -2.63 -23.46 0.46
CA GLN A 118 -1.81 -24.28 -0.43
C GLN A 118 -0.54 -24.81 0.25
N ALA A 119 0.03 -24.05 1.18
CA ALA A 119 1.17 -24.46 2.00
C ALA A 119 0.78 -25.40 3.17
N GLY A 120 -0.48 -25.82 3.26
CA GLY A 120 -0.98 -26.71 4.31
C GLY A 120 -1.46 -26.00 5.57
N GLY A 121 -1.58 -24.66 5.54
CA GLY A 121 -2.12 -23.88 6.65
C GLY A 121 -3.62 -24.11 6.86
N GLY A 122 -4.01 -24.29 8.12
CA GLY A 122 -5.42 -24.45 8.51
C GLY A 122 -6.23 -23.15 8.42
N ILE A 123 -7.55 -23.25 8.52
CA ILE A 123 -8.46 -22.10 8.64
C ILE A 123 -9.29 -22.20 9.92
N SER A 124 -9.73 -21.07 10.43
CA SER A 124 -10.62 -20.91 11.57
C SER A 124 -11.81 -20.04 11.18
N THR A 125 -12.95 -20.26 11.83
CA THR A 125 -14.09 -19.33 11.84
C THR A 125 -14.28 -18.68 13.22
N ASN A 126 -13.45 -19.05 14.21
CA ASN A 126 -13.49 -18.49 15.55
C ASN A 126 -12.84 -17.12 15.54
N ALA A 127 -13.64 -16.07 15.75
CA ALA A 127 -13.13 -14.71 15.83
C ALA A 127 -12.07 -14.57 16.93
N SER A 128 -10.94 -13.97 16.57
CA SER A 128 -9.86 -13.62 17.48
C SER A 128 -9.94 -12.13 17.81
N MET A 129 -9.74 -11.79 19.08
CA MET A 129 -9.60 -10.42 19.55
C MET A 129 -8.34 -10.33 20.43
N ARG A 130 -7.61 -9.24 20.28
CA ARG A 130 -6.52 -8.88 21.19
C ARG A 130 -7.00 -7.79 22.15
N PRO A 131 -6.55 -7.79 23.42
CA PRO A 131 -6.83 -6.69 24.33
C PRO A 131 -6.30 -5.37 23.76
N PRO A 132 -7.03 -4.25 23.92
CA PRO A 132 -6.51 -2.94 23.55
C PRO A 132 -5.16 -2.64 24.22
N THR A 133 -4.30 -1.95 23.49
CA THR A 133 -2.94 -1.59 23.89
C THR A 133 -2.61 -0.15 23.49
N VAL A 134 -1.44 0.32 23.89
CA VAL A 134 -0.92 1.61 23.42
C VAL A 134 0.03 1.35 22.25
N PHE A 135 -0.36 1.82 21.07
CA PHE A 135 0.56 1.87 19.94
C PHE A 135 1.44 3.12 20.04
N SER A 136 2.76 2.93 20.03
CA SER A 136 3.75 4.01 19.96
C SER A 136 4.85 3.62 19.00
N GLY A 137 4.81 4.18 17.79
CA GLY A 137 5.79 3.95 16.73
C GLY A 137 6.69 5.17 16.51
N MET A 138 7.84 4.95 15.84
CA MET A 138 8.71 6.02 15.36
C MET A 138 8.47 6.24 13.85
N PRO A 139 7.75 7.30 13.43
CA PRO A 139 7.30 7.45 12.05
C PRO A 139 8.44 7.54 11.04
N SER A 140 8.26 6.88 9.90
CA SER A 140 9.21 6.97 8.78
C SER A 140 8.84 8.12 7.85
N LEU A 141 9.62 9.21 7.91
CA LEU A 141 9.39 10.41 7.09
C LEU A 141 9.72 10.21 5.60
N GLY A 142 10.57 9.23 5.26
CA GLY A 142 11.07 9.06 3.89
C GLY A 142 10.12 8.37 2.92
N ARG A 143 9.01 7.78 3.39
CA ARG A 143 8.11 6.94 2.55
C ARG A 143 6.97 7.72 1.91
N VAL A 144 6.62 8.87 2.46
CA VAL A 144 5.53 9.73 1.99
C VAL A 144 6.12 10.98 1.36
N ILE A 145 5.50 11.44 0.28
CA ILE A 145 5.75 12.76 -0.29
C ILE A 145 4.47 13.59 -0.17
N ASP A 146 4.61 14.87 0.13
CA ASP A 146 3.50 15.81 0.19
C ASP A 146 3.32 16.57 -1.13
N VAL A 147 2.23 17.33 -1.22
CA VAL A 147 1.93 18.15 -2.41
C VAL A 147 3.08 19.11 -2.76
N ARG A 148 3.75 19.69 -1.75
CA ARG A 148 4.84 20.65 -1.98
C ARG A 148 6.07 19.97 -2.58
N GLY A 149 6.40 18.78 -2.09
CA GLY A 149 7.48 17.94 -2.61
C GLY A 149 7.24 17.56 -4.07
N ILE A 150 6.01 17.18 -4.43
CA ILE A 150 5.66 16.91 -5.83
C ILE A 150 5.85 18.17 -6.67
N LEU A 151 5.22 19.28 -6.32
CA LEU A 151 5.33 20.53 -7.08
C LEU A 151 6.77 21.00 -7.26
N GLY A 152 7.61 20.84 -6.23
CA GLY A 152 9.01 21.26 -6.26
C GLY A 152 9.91 20.37 -7.14
N GLN A 153 9.46 19.16 -7.48
CA GLN A 153 10.26 18.18 -8.22
C GLN A 153 9.68 17.83 -9.59
N THR A 154 8.40 18.14 -9.86
CA THR A 154 7.78 17.92 -11.17
C THR A 154 8.60 18.59 -12.28
N GLY A 155 8.96 17.81 -13.31
CA GLY A 155 9.77 18.27 -14.45
C GLY A 155 11.29 18.21 -14.24
N MET A 156 11.77 17.86 -13.04
CA MET A 156 13.20 17.61 -12.81
C MET A 156 13.62 16.26 -13.40
N LEU A 157 14.82 16.21 -13.97
CA LEU A 157 15.40 14.95 -14.47
C LEU A 157 15.58 13.96 -13.30
N GLY A 158 15.09 12.73 -13.48
CA GLY A 158 15.20 11.68 -12.48
C GLY A 158 14.13 11.71 -11.38
N PHE A 159 13.08 12.52 -11.54
CA PHE A 159 11.85 12.46 -10.74
C PHE A 159 10.69 11.98 -11.60
N GLU A 160 10.11 10.85 -11.22
CA GLU A 160 9.13 10.12 -12.00
C GLU A 160 7.84 10.00 -11.19
N LEU A 161 6.72 10.43 -11.77
CA LEU A 161 5.42 10.38 -11.13
C LEU A 161 4.54 9.35 -11.84
N ILE A 162 4.12 8.32 -11.11
CA ILE A 162 3.32 7.22 -11.63
C ILE A 162 1.91 7.30 -11.07
N ASP A 163 0.95 7.49 -11.97
CA ASP A 163 -0.47 7.32 -11.71
C ASP A 163 -0.86 5.85 -11.91
N VAL A 164 -1.34 5.21 -10.85
CA VAL A 164 -1.72 3.79 -10.90
C VAL A 164 -3.23 3.57 -11.05
N ARG A 165 -3.96 4.62 -11.43
CA ARG A 165 -5.40 4.57 -11.73
C ARG A 165 -5.69 4.00 -13.12
N THR A 166 -6.98 3.82 -13.40
CA THR A 166 -7.49 3.42 -14.72
C THR A 166 -7.17 4.46 -15.80
N ALA A 167 -7.30 4.10 -17.08
CA ALA A 167 -7.04 5.02 -18.18
C ALA A 167 -8.02 6.19 -18.19
N GLU A 168 -9.27 5.93 -17.82
CA GLU A 168 -10.35 6.90 -17.80
C GLU A 168 -10.14 7.91 -16.67
N GLU A 169 -9.77 7.45 -15.47
CA GLU A 169 -9.40 8.31 -14.34
C GLU A 169 -8.18 9.21 -14.66
N PHE A 170 -7.22 8.69 -15.45
CA PHE A 170 -5.99 9.39 -15.82
C PHE A 170 -6.20 10.47 -16.90
N THR A 171 -6.97 10.13 -17.93
CA THR A 171 -7.31 11.06 -19.03
C THR A 171 -8.38 12.07 -18.61
N GLY A 172 -9.16 11.74 -17.57
CA GLY A 172 -10.26 12.55 -17.07
C GLY A 172 -11.57 12.35 -17.83
N THR A 173 -11.67 11.31 -18.67
CA THR A 173 -12.90 10.98 -19.44
C THR A 173 -13.97 10.33 -18.58
N ASP A 174 -13.56 9.63 -17.52
CA ASP A 174 -14.46 9.14 -16.47
C ASP A 174 -13.81 9.41 -15.12
N GLY A 175 -14.63 9.68 -14.13
CA GLY A 175 -14.20 10.25 -12.87
C GLY A 175 -14.96 9.72 -11.69
N VAL A 176 -14.31 9.64 -10.54
CA VAL A 176 -15.02 9.36 -9.30
C VAL A 176 -15.78 10.63 -8.89
N SER A 177 -17.09 10.52 -8.71
CA SER A 177 -18.00 11.65 -8.43
C SER A 177 -17.64 12.46 -7.18
N CYS A 178 -16.85 11.90 -6.26
CA CYS A 178 -16.37 12.61 -5.07
C CYS A 178 -15.20 13.58 -5.33
N CYS A 179 -14.59 13.56 -6.53
CA CYS A 179 -13.54 14.51 -6.91
C CYS A 179 -14.13 15.62 -7.78
N ALA A 180 -13.94 16.87 -7.37
CA ALA A 180 -14.42 18.04 -8.10
C ALA A 180 -13.72 18.25 -9.46
N ARG A 181 -12.53 17.64 -9.65
CA ARG A 181 -11.70 17.76 -10.85
C ARG A 181 -11.23 16.39 -11.29
N GLN A 182 -11.21 16.17 -12.60
CA GLN A 182 -10.78 14.93 -13.26
C GLN A 182 -9.52 15.16 -14.09
N GLY A 183 -8.80 14.10 -14.42
CA GLY A 183 -7.49 14.16 -15.08
C GLY A 183 -6.38 13.64 -14.18
N ARG A 184 -5.15 14.11 -14.39
CA ARG A 184 -3.92 13.66 -13.71
C ARG A 184 -3.06 14.81 -13.20
N ILE A 185 -2.06 14.46 -12.39
CA ILE A 185 -1.00 15.39 -11.98
C ILE A 185 -0.09 15.62 -13.20
N PRO A 186 0.28 16.87 -13.52
CA PRO A 186 1.13 17.14 -14.67
C PRO A 186 2.43 16.34 -14.70
N GLY A 187 2.78 15.84 -15.89
CA GLY A 187 3.96 15.01 -16.11
C GLY A 187 3.85 13.57 -15.61
N ALA A 188 2.70 13.14 -15.04
CA ALA A 188 2.53 11.76 -14.60
C ALA A 188 2.49 10.78 -15.79
N ARG A 189 3.12 9.61 -15.62
CA ARG A 189 3.00 8.44 -16.49
C ARG A 189 2.03 7.45 -15.88
N ARG A 190 1.35 6.64 -16.69
CA ARG A 190 0.34 5.69 -16.20
C ARG A 190 0.85 4.26 -16.21
N ILE A 191 0.81 3.60 -15.06
CA ILE A 191 0.95 2.14 -14.96
C ILE A 191 -0.11 1.65 -13.98
N GLU A 192 -1.18 1.06 -14.50
CA GLU A 192 -2.28 0.60 -13.65
C GLU A 192 -1.81 -0.42 -12.61
N TRP A 193 -2.28 -0.26 -11.38
CA TRP A 193 -1.84 -1.06 -10.23
C TRP A 193 -1.95 -2.57 -10.44
N ASN A 194 -2.94 -3.02 -11.23
CA ASN A 194 -3.20 -4.43 -11.52
C ASN A 194 -2.20 -5.06 -12.51
N ARG A 195 -1.31 -4.27 -13.12
CA ARG A 195 -0.24 -4.78 -13.98
C ARG A 195 0.96 -5.30 -13.18
N PHE A 196 1.04 -5.02 -11.88
CA PHE A 196 2.21 -5.38 -11.06
C PHE A 196 2.19 -6.79 -10.46
N PHE A 197 1.08 -7.51 -10.58
CA PHE A 197 0.92 -8.84 -10.00
C PHE A 197 0.22 -9.79 -10.96
N ASP A 198 0.53 -11.07 -10.79
CA ASP A 198 -0.13 -12.16 -11.48
C ASP A 198 -1.44 -12.47 -10.74
N LYS A 199 -2.56 -12.41 -11.48
CA LYS A 199 -3.91 -12.56 -10.91
C LYS A 199 -4.24 -14.01 -10.55
N GLU A 200 -3.57 -14.98 -11.17
CA GLU A 200 -3.82 -16.40 -10.94
C GLU A 200 -3.14 -16.85 -9.65
N THR A 201 -1.86 -16.52 -9.54
CA THR A 201 -1.03 -16.84 -8.36
C THR A 201 -1.27 -15.87 -7.20
N GLY A 202 -1.74 -14.66 -7.49
CA GLY A 202 -1.93 -13.61 -6.47
C GLY A 202 -0.61 -13.10 -5.90
N ARG A 203 0.47 -13.10 -6.69
CA ARG A 203 1.84 -12.69 -6.29
C ARG A 203 2.37 -11.59 -7.20
N PHE A 204 3.32 -10.79 -6.74
CA PHE A 204 4.00 -9.83 -7.61
C PHE A 204 4.61 -10.49 -8.84
N LEU A 205 4.60 -9.77 -9.96
CA LEU A 205 5.35 -10.18 -11.13
C LEU A 205 6.86 -10.24 -10.79
N PRO A 206 7.64 -11.07 -11.50
CA PRO A 206 9.09 -11.10 -11.32
C PRO A 206 9.71 -9.70 -11.49
N PRO A 207 10.80 -9.37 -10.76
CA PRO A 207 11.43 -8.05 -10.81
C PRO A 207 11.70 -7.52 -12.22
N ASN A 208 12.16 -8.38 -13.13
CA ASN A 208 12.46 -8.00 -14.52
C ASN A 208 11.20 -7.62 -15.31
N ALA A 209 10.07 -8.28 -15.05
CA ALA A 209 8.80 -7.94 -15.70
C ALA A 209 8.30 -6.56 -15.22
N ILE A 210 8.40 -6.27 -13.93
CA ILE A 210 8.06 -4.95 -13.38
C ILE A 210 8.98 -3.86 -13.95
N ARG A 211 10.29 -4.12 -14.08
CA ARG A 211 11.23 -3.20 -14.76
C ARG A 211 10.87 -2.99 -16.23
N GLY A 212 10.35 -4.01 -16.91
CA GLY A 212 9.79 -3.88 -18.26
C GLY A 212 8.63 -2.88 -18.34
N LEU A 213 7.69 -2.94 -17.38
CA LEU A 213 6.58 -1.99 -17.29
C LEU A 213 7.06 -0.54 -17.14
N LEU A 214 8.13 -0.32 -16.37
CA LEU A 214 8.75 1.00 -16.22
C LEU A 214 9.37 1.46 -17.54
N ALA A 215 10.12 0.58 -18.21
CA ALA A 215 10.78 0.88 -19.47
C ALA A 215 9.78 1.22 -20.59
N GLU A 216 8.63 0.56 -20.65
CA GLU A 216 7.52 0.90 -21.57
C GLU A 216 7.07 2.37 -21.45
N GLN A 217 7.20 2.95 -20.25
CA GLN A 217 6.84 4.35 -19.97
C GLN A 217 8.04 5.30 -20.01
N GLY A 218 9.23 4.80 -20.34
CA GLY A 218 10.48 5.57 -20.30
C GLY A 218 10.96 5.91 -18.88
N ILE A 219 10.49 5.19 -17.87
CA ILE A 219 10.80 5.45 -16.46
C ILE A 219 12.07 4.70 -16.05
N SER A 220 13.04 5.43 -15.50
CA SER A 220 14.25 4.82 -14.95
C SER A 220 14.00 4.21 -13.56
N PRO A 221 14.40 2.96 -13.29
CA PRO A 221 14.27 2.34 -11.96
C PRO A 221 15.23 2.93 -10.92
N ASP A 222 16.27 3.65 -11.36
CA ASP A 222 17.26 4.30 -10.48
C ASP A 222 16.86 5.73 -10.10
N GLY A 223 15.85 6.27 -10.78
CA GLY A 223 15.25 7.56 -10.47
C GLY A 223 14.46 7.54 -9.17
N GLU A 224 14.04 8.72 -8.75
CA GLU A 224 13.05 8.85 -7.70
C GLU A 224 11.65 8.64 -8.26
N ILE A 225 10.95 7.62 -7.76
CA ILE A 225 9.63 7.24 -8.22
C ILE A 225 8.60 7.58 -7.16
N VAL A 226 7.61 8.39 -7.52
CA VAL A 226 6.44 8.68 -6.69
C VAL A 226 5.24 7.97 -7.30
N VAL A 227 4.55 7.15 -6.49
CA VAL A 227 3.28 6.53 -6.89
C VAL A 227 2.09 7.23 -6.23
N TYR A 228 1.00 7.37 -6.97
CA TYR A 228 -0.27 7.84 -6.43
C TYR A 228 -1.46 7.16 -7.11
N CYS A 229 -2.62 7.18 -6.46
CA CYS A 229 -3.86 6.71 -7.07
C CYS A 229 -5.02 7.66 -6.76
N HIS A 230 -6.17 7.16 -6.35
CA HIS A 230 -7.29 7.98 -5.90
C HIS A 230 -7.18 8.35 -4.39
N ARG A 231 -6.93 7.39 -3.49
CA ARG A 231 -6.87 7.60 -2.01
C ARG A 231 -5.70 6.88 -1.33
N GLY A 232 -4.65 6.54 -2.07
CA GLY A 232 -3.43 5.92 -1.54
C GLY A 232 -3.44 4.39 -1.38
N ALA A 233 -4.55 3.70 -1.64
CA ALA A 233 -4.64 2.23 -1.44
C ALA A 233 -3.97 1.47 -2.60
N ARG A 234 -4.42 1.73 -3.83
CA ARG A 234 -3.81 1.17 -5.05
C ARG A 234 -2.35 1.57 -5.23
N SER A 235 -1.93 2.74 -4.75
CA SER A 235 -0.52 3.14 -4.83
C SER A 235 0.35 2.43 -3.79
N ALA A 236 -0.20 1.97 -2.66
CA ALA A 236 0.56 1.19 -1.68
C ALA A 236 1.04 -0.15 -2.25
N ILE A 237 0.22 -0.85 -3.05
CA ILE A 237 0.68 -2.09 -3.68
C ILE A 237 1.73 -1.83 -4.77
N ALA A 238 1.57 -0.76 -5.55
CA ALA A 238 2.58 -0.36 -6.54
C ALA A 238 3.90 0.05 -5.89
N TYR A 239 3.85 0.74 -4.74
CA TYR A 239 5.02 1.05 -3.93
C TYR A 239 5.83 -0.20 -3.59
N TYR A 240 5.19 -1.24 -3.07
CA TYR A 240 5.87 -2.50 -2.75
C TYR A 240 6.32 -3.27 -3.99
N ALA A 241 5.54 -3.24 -5.08
CA ALA A 241 5.95 -3.85 -6.36
C ALA A 241 7.24 -3.24 -6.90
N LEU A 242 7.39 -1.91 -6.82
CA LEU A 242 8.60 -1.21 -7.27
C LEU A 242 9.80 -1.51 -6.37
N LEU A 243 9.59 -1.57 -5.04
CA LEU A 243 10.63 -2.03 -4.12
C LEU A 243 11.04 -3.49 -4.41
N HIS A 244 10.08 -4.37 -4.68
CA HIS A 244 10.33 -5.76 -5.08
C HIS A 244 11.14 -5.84 -6.38
N ALA A 245 10.88 -4.93 -7.31
CA ALA A 245 11.64 -4.79 -8.55
C ALA A 245 13.06 -4.25 -8.33
N GLY A 246 13.41 -3.80 -7.12
CA GLY A 246 14.71 -3.23 -6.75
C GLY A 246 14.83 -1.73 -7.05
N CYS A 247 13.70 -1.01 -7.17
CA CYS A 247 13.71 0.45 -7.19
C CYS A 247 13.92 0.93 -5.74
N LEU A 248 15.01 1.65 -5.47
CA LEU A 248 15.41 1.97 -4.09
C LEU A 248 14.81 3.28 -3.57
N ARG A 249 14.40 4.19 -4.47
CA ARG A 249 13.89 5.53 -4.15
C ARG A 249 12.42 5.67 -4.51
N VAL A 250 11.57 4.90 -3.82
CA VAL A 250 10.12 4.94 -4.04
C VAL A 250 9.45 5.69 -2.90
N ARG A 251 8.54 6.62 -3.21
CA ARG A 251 7.66 7.31 -2.24
C ARG A 251 6.20 7.19 -2.68
N ASN A 252 5.29 7.25 -1.71
CA ASN A 252 3.85 7.18 -1.96
C ASN A 252 3.19 8.52 -1.61
N PHE A 253 2.49 9.12 -2.56
CA PHE A 253 1.63 10.26 -2.30
C PHE A 253 0.27 9.77 -1.78
N ILE A 254 0.18 9.56 -0.47
CA ILE A 254 -0.99 8.91 0.17
C ILE A 254 -2.27 9.77 0.17
N GLY A 255 -2.13 11.10 0.07
CA GLY A 255 -3.26 12.01 -0.19
C GLY A 255 -3.85 11.80 -1.59
N SER A 256 -2.99 11.43 -2.56
CA SER A 256 -3.36 10.96 -3.89
C SER A 256 -4.24 11.96 -4.65
N TRP A 257 -4.93 11.51 -5.71
CA TRP A 257 -5.82 12.36 -6.50
C TRP A 257 -6.90 13.05 -5.66
N HIS A 258 -7.38 12.41 -4.58
CA HIS A 258 -8.38 13.01 -3.71
C HIS A 258 -7.90 14.32 -3.07
N GLU A 259 -6.68 14.36 -2.49
CA GLU A 259 -6.11 15.62 -1.99
C GLU A 259 -5.82 16.59 -3.15
N TRP A 260 -5.23 16.09 -4.23
CA TRP A 260 -4.84 16.93 -5.36
C TRP A 260 -6.06 17.63 -5.96
N ALA A 261 -7.09 16.88 -6.35
CA ALA A 261 -8.31 17.37 -6.98
C ALA A 261 -9.11 18.33 -6.08
N ALA A 262 -9.00 18.23 -4.76
CA ALA A 262 -9.65 19.15 -3.81
C ALA A 262 -9.02 20.56 -3.76
N ARG A 263 -7.83 20.74 -4.34
CA ARG A 263 -7.03 21.97 -4.26
C ARG A 263 -6.98 22.74 -5.58
N ASN A 264 -7.84 23.75 -5.73
CA ASN A 264 -7.97 24.53 -6.97
C ASN A 264 -6.69 25.29 -7.39
N ASP A 265 -5.74 25.49 -6.47
CA ASP A 265 -4.42 26.08 -6.74
C ASP A 265 -3.46 25.13 -7.49
N LEU A 266 -3.78 23.84 -7.57
CA LEU A 266 -2.90 22.84 -8.18
C LEU A 266 -3.23 22.61 -9.66
N PRO A 267 -2.22 22.46 -10.53
CA PRO A 267 -2.42 22.20 -11.95
C PRO A 267 -2.95 20.79 -12.21
N VAL A 268 -3.66 20.62 -13.32
CA VAL A 268 -4.28 19.35 -13.75
C VAL A 268 -4.08 19.21 -15.27
N GLU A 269 -3.70 18.01 -15.71
CA GLU A 269 -3.69 17.63 -17.13
C GLU A 269 -4.88 16.70 -17.44
N THR A 270 -5.42 16.79 -18.66
CA THR A 270 -6.48 15.91 -19.19
C THR A 270 -6.12 15.52 -20.63
N GLY A 271 -6.79 14.49 -21.17
CA GLY A 271 -6.46 13.93 -22.49
C GLY A 271 -5.39 12.84 -22.41
N GLU A 272 -4.85 12.43 -23.56
CA GLU A 272 -3.78 11.42 -23.62
C GLU A 272 -2.44 11.93 -23.08
#